data_AF-A0A443L7M6-F1
#
_entry.id   AF-A0A443L7M6-F1
#
_cell.length_a   1.000
_cell.length_b   1.000
_cell.length_c   1.000
_cell.angle_alpha   90.00
_cell.angle_beta   90.00
_cell.angle_gamma   90.00
#
_symmetry.space_group_name_H-M   'P 1'
#
loop_
_entity.id
_entity.type
_entity.pdbx_description
1 polymer ?
#
loop_
_entity_poly.entity_id
_entity_poly.type
_entity_poly.pdbx_seq_one_letter_code
_entity_poly.pdbx_strand_id
1 'polypeptide(L)'
;MVQKTEAKQALRQPSQEQRGDIIEMLVLTYDRKAKRYKGADTDKTVAEAVGTWCLPGWVTEIRERDFGPAGGNEEIEAIRAEIAAVQADCAERVAVLGKRLDAVCAAIGPRAARI
;
A
#
# COMPACT_ATOMS: atom_id res chain seq x y z
N MET A 1 -46.70 6.78 -17.89
CA MET A 1 -45.37 6.25 -17.51
C MET A 1 -44.44 6.39 -18.71
N VAL A 2 -43.53 7.37 -18.69
CA VAL A 2 -42.50 7.51 -19.73
C VAL A 2 -41.29 6.70 -19.26
N GLN A 3 -41.02 5.57 -19.91
CA GLN A 3 -39.82 4.80 -19.66
C GLN A 3 -38.63 5.60 -20.23
N LYS A 4 -37.76 6.07 -19.33
CA LYS A 4 -36.51 6.74 -19.66
C LYS A 4 -35.47 5.66 -19.96
N THR A 5 -35.25 5.37 -21.23
CA THR A 5 -34.18 4.47 -21.66
C THR A 5 -32.85 5.18 -21.44
N GLU A 6 -32.19 4.90 -20.31
CA GLU A 6 -30.82 5.35 -20.08
C GLU A 6 -29.90 4.61 -21.05
N ALA A 7 -29.51 5.28 -22.14
CA ALA A 7 -28.42 4.82 -22.98
C ALA A 7 -27.15 4.80 -22.12
N LYS A 8 -26.76 3.60 -21.67
CA LYS A 8 -25.52 3.34 -20.94
C LYS A 8 -24.35 3.79 -21.83
N GLN A 9 -23.85 5.01 -21.64
CA GLN A 9 -22.69 5.50 -22.38
C GLN A 9 -21.54 4.49 -22.22
N ALA A 10 -21.04 3.97 -23.34
CA ALA A 10 -19.90 3.07 -23.31
C ALA A 10 -18.72 3.77 -22.65
N LEU A 11 -18.12 3.13 -21.64
CA LEU A 11 -16.93 3.66 -20.98
C LEU A 11 -15.83 3.85 -22.04
N ARG A 12 -15.17 5.01 -22.00
CA ARG A 12 -14.05 5.31 -22.89
C ARG A 12 -12.97 4.25 -22.71
N GLN A 13 -12.47 3.71 -23.81
CA GLN A 13 -11.39 2.72 -23.85
C GLN A 13 -10.10 3.34 -24.42
N PRO A 14 -8.91 2.88 -24.02
CA PRO A 14 -7.66 3.31 -24.64
C PRO A 14 -7.59 2.84 -26.09
N SER A 15 -6.88 3.59 -26.93
CA SER A 15 -6.49 3.11 -28.27
C SER A 15 -5.55 1.90 -28.16
N GLN A 16 -5.31 1.22 -29.29
CA GLN A 16 -4.38 0.08 -29.31
C GLN A 16 -2.95 0.49 -28.94
N GLU A 17 -2.49 1.64 -29.42
CA GLU A 17 -1.18 2.22 -29.10
C GLU A 17 -1.09 2.53 -27.60
N GLN A 18 -2.09 3.24 -27.06
CA GLN A 18 -2.19 3.54 -25.64
C GLN A 18 -2.20 2.29 -24.75
N ARG A 19 -2.86 1.22 -25.20
CA ARG A 19 -2.84 -0.08 -24.52
C ARG A 19 -1.42 -0.68 -24.53
N GLY A 20 -0.68 -0.52 -25.62
CA GLY A 20 0.72 -0.93 -25.74
C GLY A 20 1.59 -0.26 -24.69
N ASP A 21 1.53 1.06 -24.58
CA ASP A 21 2.31 1.85 -23.61
C ASP A 21 2.05 1.40 -22.16
N ILE A 22 0.77 1.19 -21.82
CA ILE A 22 0.38 0.70 -20.49
C ILE A 22 0.97 -0.70 -20.22
N ILE A 23 0.95 -1.59 -21.20
CA ILE A 23 1.48 -2.95 -21.07
C ILE A 23 2.99 -2.93 -20.88
N GLU A 24 3.72 -2.12 -21.64
CA GLU A 24 5.16 -1.98 -21.48
C GLU A 24 5.51 -1.53 -20.07
N MET A 25 4.79 -0.54 -19.54
CA MET A 25 5.02 -0.08 -18.17
C MET A 25 4.66 -1.16 -17.12
N LEU A 26 3.58 -1.91 -17.33
CA LEU A 26 3.21 -3.03 -16.45
C LEU A 26 4.23 -4.17 -16.48
N VAL A 27 4.92 -4.42 -17.61
CA VAL A 27 6.00 -5.43 -17.68
C VAL A 27 7.16 -5.05 -16.76
N LEU A 28 7.47 -3.76 -16.64
CA LEU A 28 8.55 -3.28 -15.78
C LEU A 28 8.16 -3.32 -14.30
N THR A 29 6.96 -2.86 -13.98
CA THR A 29 6.53 -2.52 -12.61
C THR A 29 5.78 -3.64 -11.88
N TYR A 30 5.20 -4.61 -12.59
CA TYR A 30 4.40 -5.67 -11.99
C TYR A 30 5.16 -7.01 -11.92
N ASP A 31 5.17 -7.64 -10.74
CA ASP A 31 5.66 -8.99 -10.54
C ASP A 31 4.51 -10.00 -10.76
N ARG A 32 4.52 -10.65 -11.92
CA ARG A 32 3.54 -11.69 -12.29
C ARG A 32 3.58 -12.91 -11.38
N LYS A 33 4.75 -13.27 -10.85
CA LYS A 33 4.93 -14.45 -10.00
C LYS A 33 4.38 -14.18 -8.60
N ALA A 34 4.72 -13.02 -8.03
CA ALA A 34 4.24 -12.60 -6.73
C ALA A 34 2.82 -11.97 -6.77
N LYS A 35 2.29 -11.73 -7.97
CA LYS A 35 0.98 -11.10 -8.23
C LYS A 35 0.81 -9.76 -7.49
N ARG A 36 1.86 -8.93 -7.54
CA ARG A 36 1.91 -7.62 -6.86
C ARG A 36 2.78 -6.63 -7.62
N TYR A 37 2.67 -5.35 -7.29
CA TYR A 37 3.62 -4.34 -7.76
C TYR A 37 4.98 -4.45 -7.07
N LYS A 38 6.02 -4.04 -7.80
CA LYS A 38 7.39 -3.84 -7.30
C LYS A 38 7.52 -2.43 -6.71
N GLY A 39 8.36 -2.28 -5.69
CA GLY A 39 8.59 -0.98 -5.04
C GLY A 39 7.29 -0.26 -4.69
N ALA A 40 7.24 1.04 -4.98
CA ALA A 40 6.08 1.90 -4.70
C ALA A 40 5.07 1.98 -5.87
N ASP A 41 5.18 1.11 -6.88
CA ASP A 41 4.31 1.19 -8.05
C ASP A 41 2.86 0.80 -7.76
N THR A 42 1.93 1.44 -8.47
CA THR A 42 0.49 1.23 -8.40
C THR A 42 -0.13 1.50 -9.77
N ASP A 43 -1.41 1.12 -9.96
CA ASP A 43 -2.16 1.50 -11.18
C ASP A 43 -2.10 3.02 -11.43
N LYS A 44 -2.10 3.83 -10.35
CA LYS A 44 -2.01 5.28 -10.41
C LYS A 44 -0.64 5.76 -10.86
N THR A 45 0.45 5.28 -10.23
CA THR A 45 1.80 5.72 -10.60
C THR A 45 2.20 5.25 -11.99
N VAL A 46 1.71 4.07 -12.42
CA VAL A 46 1.85 3.61 -13.80
C VAL A 46 1.13 4.55 -14.77
N ALA A 47 -0.11 4.94 -14.49
CA ALA A 47 -0.83 5.89 -15.33
C ALA A 47 -0.10 7.24 -15.41
N GLU A 48 0.38 7.76 -14.28
CA GLU A 48 1.15 9.01 -14.20
C GLU A 48 2.46 8.92 -15.00
N ALA A 49 3.15 7.78 -14.96
CA ALA A 49 4.39 7.55 -15.69
C ALA A 49 4.18 7.37 -17.20
N VAL A 50 3.08 6.72 -17.61
CA VAL A 50 2.70 6.54 -19.02
C VAL A 50 2.29 7.88 -19.65
N GLY A 51 1.55 8.72 -18.90
CA GLY A 51 1.29 10.10 -19.28
C GLY A 51 -0.07 10.63 -18.81
N THR A 52 -0.26 11.95 -18.91
CA THR A 52 -1.47 12.67 -18.44
C THR A 52 -2.77 12.25 -19.14
N TRP A 53 -2.67 11.56 -20.28
CA TRP A 53 -3.81 11.01 -21.00
C TRP A 53 -4.30 9.67 -20.42
N CYS A 54 -3.47 8.98 -19.64
CA CYS A 54 -3.74 7.64 -19.14
C CYS A 54 -4.59 7.71 -17.87
N LEU A 55 -5.71 7.01 -17.87
CA LEU A 55 -6.57 6.91 -16.69
C LEU A 55 -6.13 5.70 -15.84
N PRO A 56 -5.99 5.83 -14.51
CA PRO A 56 -5.65 4.71 -13.64
C PRO A 56 -6.58 3.50 -13.80
N GLY A 57 -7.88 3.73 -14.07
CA GLY A 57 -8.84 2.65 -14.31
C GLY A 57 -8.52 1.79 -15.54
N TRP A 58 -7.90 2.36 -16.58
CA TRP A 58 -7.43 1.57 -17.72
C TRP A 58 -6.26 0.68 -17.35
N VAL A 59 -5.35 1.17 -16.50
CA VAL A 59 -4.23 0.37 -15.99
C VAL A 59 -4.76 -0.77 -15.15
N THR A 60 -5.71 -0.51 -14.24
CA THR A 60 -6.37 -1.54 -13.43
C THR A 60 -7.00 -2.63 -14.31
N GLU A 61 -7.79 -2.25 -15.32
CA GLU A 61 -8.45 -3.20 -16.21
C GLU A 61 -7.44 -4.05 -17.00
N ILE A 62 -6.41 -3.42 -17.57
CA ILE A 62 -5.37 -4.11 -18.34
C ILE A 62 -4.54 -5.03 -17.43
N ARG A 63 -4.17 -4.57 -16.24
CA ARG A 63 -3.43 -5.37 -15.26
C ARG A 63 -4.23 -6.61 -14.86
N GLU A 64 -5.48 -6.45 -14.45
CA GLU A 64 -6.29 -7.58 -13.99
C GLU A 64 -6.53 -8.61 -15.09
N ARG A 65 -6.75 -8.15 -16.33
CA ARG A 65 -6.96 -9.02 -17.49
C ARG A 65 -5.69 -9.75 -17.91
N ASP A 66 -4.55 -9.04 -18.02
CA ASP A 66 -3.37 -9.53 -18.73
C ASP A 66 -2.21 -9.96 -17.81
N PHE A 67 -2.23 -9.56 -16.53
CA PHE A 67 -1.15 -9.77 -15.56
C PHE A 67 -1.63 -10.45 -14.27
N GLY A 68 -2.65 -9.92 -13.62
CA GLY A 68 -3.21 -10.46 -12.39
C GLY A 68 -3.82 -9.41 -11.43
N PRO A 69 -4.32 -9.85 -10.27
CA PRO A 69 -5.02 -8.99 -9.30
C PRO A 69 -4.08 -8.02 -8.59
N ALA A 70 -4.63 -7.04 -7.88
CA ALA A 70 -3.84 -6.14 -7.02
C ALA A 70 -3.51 -6.88 -5.71
N GLY A 71 -2.69 -7.92 -5.79
CA GLY A 71 -2.40 -8.81 -4.66
C GLY A 71 -1.51 -8.22 -3.58
N GLY A 72 -1.09 -6.96 -3.73
CA GLY A 72 -0.27 -6.23 -2.76
C GLY A 72 0.72 -5.29 -3.44
N ASN A 73 1.63 -4.74 -2.64
CA ASN A 73 2.71 -3.84 -3.07
C ASN A 73 3.93 -4.06 -2.15
N GLU A 74 5.14 -4.07 -2.73
CA GLU A 74 6.39 -4.33 -2.00
C GLU A 74 6.67 -3.31 -0.89
N GLU A 75 6.50 -2.04 -1.21
CA GLU A 75 6.76 -0.93 -0.30
C GLU A 75 5.82 -0.99 0.90
N ILE A 76 4.55 -1.36 0.69
CA ILE A 76 3.60 -1.56 1.80
C ILE A 76 4.11 -2.64 2.76
N GLU A 77 4.61 -3.76 2.24
CA GLU A 77 5.12 -4.84 3.08
C GLU A 77 6.43 -4.46 3.78
N ALA A 78 7.30 -3.70 3.11
CA ALA A 78 8.51 -3.14 3.71
C ALA A 78 8.17 -2.20 4.88
N ILE A 79 7.25 -1.25 4.68
CA ILE A 79 6.78 -0.33 5.72
C ILE A 79 6.16 -1.10 6.89
N ARG A 80 5.37 -2.15 6.63
CA ARG A 80 4.81 -3.01 7.69
C ARG A 80 5.91 -3.68 8.52
N ALA A 81 6.94 -4.19 7.87
CA ALA A 81 8.07 -4.81 8.55
C ALA A 81 8.85 -3.80 9.42
N GLU A 82 9.08 -2.58 8.91
CA GLU A 82 9.71 -1.51 9.67
C GLU A 82 8.89 -1.10 10.90
N ILE A 83 7.57 -0.94 10.75
CA ILE A 83 6.67 -0.65 11.88
C ILE A 83 6.77 -1.76 12.94
N ALA A 84 6.74 -3.02 12.55
CA ALA A 84 6.85 -4.15 13.47
C ALA A 84 8.19 -4.14 14.22
N ALA A 85 9.29 -3.82 13.54
CA ALA A 85 10.60 -3.70 14.15
C ALA A 85 10.66 -2.57 15.20
N VAL A 86 10.11 -1.39 14.87
CA VAL A 86 10.02 -0.26 15.80
C VAL A 86 9.14 -0.60 17.02
N GLN A 87 8.03 -1.29 16.82
CA GLN A 87 7.17 -1.73 17.91
C GLN A 87 7.89 -2.69 18.87
N ALA A 88 8.68 -3.62 18.34
CA ALA A 88 9.47 -4.55 19.13
C ALA A 88 10.56 -3.83 19.97
N ASP A 89 11.33 -2.93 19.35
CA ASP A 89 12.35 -2.13 20.04
C ASP A 89 11.72 -1.25 21.13
N CYS A 90 10.61 -0.58 20.84
CA CYS A 90 9.86 0.19 21.83
C CYS A 90 9.39 -0.67 23.00
N ALA A 91 8.82 -1.85 22.74
CA ALA A 91 8.35 -2.76 23.79
C ALA A 91 9.51 -3.20 24.71
N GLU A 92 10.68 -3.51 24.14
CA GLU A 92 11.88 -3.85 24.92
C GLU A 92 12.33 -2.68 25.80
N ARG A 93 12.42 -1.47 25.23
CA ARG A 93 12.81 -0.26 25.98
C ARG A 93 11.84 0.06 27.10
N VAL A 94 10.54 -0.05 26.85
CA VAL A 94 9.50 0.16 27.87
C VAL A 94 9.64 -0.88 28.99
N ALA A 95 9.91 -2.15 28.67
CA ALA A 95 10.13 -3.18 29.68
C ALA A 95 11.38 -2.89 30.55
N VAL A 96 12.47 -2.40 29.94
CA VAL A 96 13.67 -1.98 30.68
C VAL A 96 13.36 -0.79 31.60
N LEU A 97 12.64 0.21 31.11
CA LEU A 97 12.23 1.36 31.92
C LEU A 97 11.30 0.96 33.06
N GLY A 98 10.37 0.03 32.83
CA GLY A 98 9.51 -0.54 33.88
C GLY A 98 10.32 -1.17 35.01
N LYS A 99 11.30 -2.02 34.69
CA LYS A 99 12.19 -2.62 35.71
C LYS A 99 12.98 -1.56 36.50
N ARG A 100 13.45 -0.51 35.82
CA ARG A 100 14.14 0.61 36.48
C ARG A 100 13.22 1.39 37.41
N LEU A 101 11.99 1.63 36.99
CA LEU A 101 10.96 2.28 37.81
C LEU A 101 10.66 1.45 39.06
N ASP A 102 10.42 0.14 38.90
CA ASP A 102 10.16 -0.78 40.02
C ASP A 102 11.31 -0.77 41.04
N ALA A 103 12.56 -0.79 40.56
CA ALA A 103 13.74 -0.72 41.42
C ALA A 103 13.81 0.59 42.23
N VAL A 104 13.49 1.73 41.60
CA VAL A 104 13.45 3.03 42.29
C VAL A 104 12.30 3.07 43.30
N CYS A 105 11.11 2.61 42.93
CA CYS A 105 9.95 2.52 43.82
C CYS A 105 10.22 1.64 45.05
N ALA A 106 10.94 0.53 44.88
CA ALA A 106 11.36 -0.32 45.99
C ALA A 106 12.37 0.40 46.91
N ALA A 107 13.32 1.16 46.34
CA ALA A 107 14.38 1.84 47.09
C ALA A 107 13.87 3.01 47.96
N ILE A 108 12.84 3.74 47.52
CA ILE A 108 12.28 4.88 48.26
C ILE A 108 11.37 4.47 49.45
N GLY A 109 10.91 3.21 49.47
CA GLY A 109 10.03 2.67 50.51
C GLY A 109 8.66 3.36 50.61
N PRO A 110 7.72 2.85 51.44
CA PRO A 110 6.34 3.33 51.51
C PRO A 110 6.17 4.77 52.05
N ARG A 111 7.24 5.43 52.52
CA ARG A 111 7.20 6.81 53.04
C ARG A 111 7.22 7.88 51.95
N ALA A 112 7.66 7.56 50.74
CA ALA A 112 7.66 8.49 49.61
C ALA A 112 6.32 8.54 48.83
N ALA A 113 5.42 7.57 49.03
CA ALA A 113 4.09 7.51 48.41
C ALA A 113 3.03 8.41 49.09
N ARG A 114 3.46 9.39 49.90
CA ARG A 114 2.61 10.16 50.83
C ARG A 114 2.64 11.67 50.64
N ILE A 115 3.08 12.15 49.46
CA ILE A 115 2.97 13.56 49.08
C ILE A 115 1.97 13.68 47.93
#